data_AF-A0A2N2FDE8-F1
#
_entry.id   AF-A0A2N2FDE8-F1
#
_cell.length_a   1.000
_cell.length_b   1.000
_cell.length_c   1.000
_cell.angle_alpha   90.00
_cell.angle_beta   90.00
_cell.angle_gamma   90.00
#
_symmetry.space_group_name_H-M   'P 1'
#
loop_
_entity.id
_entity.type
_entity.pdbx_description
1 polymer ?
#
loop_
_entity_poly.entity_id
_entity_poly.type
_entity_poly.pdbx_seq_one_letter_code
_entity_poly.pdbx_strand_id
1 'polypeptide(L)'
;TYPIYREAIECEYLNLNFSEAEKLFEIVVNNAKTNIDKANVHTLMIVLYTTQGNYEAALKVGLEGMKMVGFKTPSTPGNVRLGWELLKLRLKFGRRKIEDLADIHYIPEPKNLIHMQELAAEYMRLHPSKSLENPALELWEKLSYAYLAIHTGTVAFYYNPNLFAYIVISGVNYLLDFDITFEYSPFAYIAMGSIVGSSLGFYQHGYRFGVTALKINEKIADTKNRCRVEFSFPMFIQHWKKHARYDLDYFRNAYKNGIENGDLIFSGHSVNLIGMTRIMMGDNLDQILEEYGKYKDFQLEGKDPFIARNYTENTRMCLCLIGLTEKRGSLNGDGFDEEEQANYYQAENNLLGTFYFSLVRLRINYLFGEFSKCRDLVPDMQRIVGKKTALGNLHIPEFYFYHSLTLTASYADAGFLKRRSYKMRLRLNQMKMLIWAKSCPENFKHKYDLVAAELMKIKGRFREAQRFYHVAIEGARKNGYLQEEAIACERLALFYLDSSCQDEAGFFMQKAHRCYFLWGALAKVNELEEKYASLIPREQKQQANETITMRGSTITMTMNGVTETTSSTRMLDLSTAMRVSQIISSEIVLDRLLQKIMHESITS
;
A
#
# COMPACT_ATOMS: atom_id res chain seq x y z
N THR A 1 12.25 -32.26 24.05
CA THR A 1 13.26 -32.10 22.99
C THR A 1 12.81 -31.18 21.88
N TYR A 2 11.65 -31.41 21.22
CA TYR A 2 11.15 -30.51 20.15
C TYR A 2 11.11 -29.01 20.52
N PRO A 3 10.56 -28.57 21.68
CA PRO A 3 10.51 -27.14 22.01
C PRO A 3 11.89 -26.49 22.05
N ILE A 4 12.91 -27.21 22.54
CA ILE A 4 14.29 -26.71 22.62
C ILE A 4 14.85 -26.44 21.23
N TYR A 5 14.64 -27.36 20.29
CA TYR A 5 15.10 -27.16 18.91
C TYR A 5 14.38 -25.99 18.22
N ARG A 6 13.08 -25.82 18.48
CA ARG A 6 12.31 -24.70 17.94
C ARG A 6 12.87 -23.35 18.41
N GLU A 7 13.08 -23.20 19.72
CA GLU A 7 13.68 -21.97 20.28
C GLU A 7 15.12 -21.77 19.78
N ALA A 8 15.89 -22.85 19.61
CA ALA A 8 17.24 -22.77 19.08
C ALA A 8 17.28 -22.27 17.62
N ILE A 9 16.35 -22.74 16.76
CA ILE A 9 16.22 -22.23 15.39
C ILE A 9 15.98 -20.72 15.40
N GLU A 10 15.06 -20.25 16.24
CA GLU A 10 14.74 -18.83 16.36
C GLU A 10 15.92 -18.01 16.86
N CYS A 11 16.62 -18.47 17.91
CA CYS A 11 17.82 -17.83 18.43
C CYS A 11 18.96 -17.76 17.40
N GLU A 12 19.29 -18.86 16.73
CA GLU A 12 20.34 -18.87 15.70
C GLU A 12 19.97 -17.92 14.55
N TYR A 13 18.70 -17.90 14.17
CA TYR A 13 18.23 -16.98 13.14
C TYR A 13 18.36 -15.52 13.55
N LEU A 14 17.93 -15.18 14.77
CA LEU A 14 18.03 -13.82 15.31
C LEU A 14 19.49 -13.35 15.43
N ASN A 15 20.41 -14.28 15.67
CA ASN A 15 21.86 -14.05 15.68
C ASN A 15 22.50 -14.05 14.27
N LEU A 16 21.70 -14.09 13.21
CA LEU A 16 22.13 -14.12 11.80
C LEU A 16 22.91 -15.39 11.40
N ASN A 17 22.88 -16.43 12.22
CA ASN A 17 23.50 -17.74 11.95
C ASN A 17 22.56 -18.62 11.11
N PHE A 18 22.19 -18.15 9.93
CA PHE A 18 21.13 -18.75 9.10
C PHE A 18 21.42 -20.21 8.72
N SER A 19 22.68 -20.53 8.41
CA SER A 19 23.07 -21.91 8.09
C SER A 19 22.84 -22.87 9.27
N GLU A 20 23.03 -22.41 10.50
CA GLU A 20 22.81 -23.26 11.68
C GLU A 20 21.32 -23.42 11.98
N ALA A 21 20.54 -22.34 11.86
CA ALA A 21 19.09 -22.40 11.93
C ALA A 21 18.50 -23.39 10.91
N GLU A 22 19.01 -23.41 9.68
CA GLU A 22 18.60 -24.35 8.63
C GLU A 22 18.95 -25.81 8.97
N LYS A 23 20.14 -26.08 9.50
CA LYS A 23 20.51 -27.44 9.96
C LYS A 23 19.59 -27.91 11.09
N LEU A 24 19.32 -27.05 12.07
CA LEU A 24 18.42 -27.36 13.17
C LEU A 24 17.00 -27.62 12.64
N PHE A 25 16.53 -26.84 11.66
CA PHE A 25 15.26 -27.08 10.98
C PHE A 25 15.20 -28.46 10.32
N GLU A 26 16.23 -28.85 9.55
CA GLU A 26 16.28 -30.18 8.92
C GLU A 26 16.27 -31.32 9.95
N ILE A 27 16.99 -31.15 11.07
CA ILE A 27 16.97 -32.12 12.18
C ILE A 27 15.54 -32.27 12.72
N VAL A 28 14.83 -31.18 12.95
CA VAL A 28 13.45 -31.23 13.45
C VAL A 28 12.52 -31.89 12.44
N VAL A 29 12.57 -31.49 11.16
CA VAL A 29 11.68 -32.03 10.12
C VAL A 29 11.87 -33.55 9.95
N ASN A 30 13.10 -34.04 10.02
CA ASN A 30 13.41 -35.46 9.85
C ASN A 30 13.08 -36.32 11.09
N ASN A 31 13.10 -35.74 12.30
CA ASN A 31 12.94 -36.50 13.54
C ASN A 31 11.61 -36.25 14.28
N ALA A 32 10.83 -35.25 13.88
CA ALA A 32 9.54 -34.94 14.49
C ALA A 32 8.55 -36.10 14.29
N LYS A 33 7.91 -36.51 15.40
CA LYS A 33 6.99 -37.65 15.43
C LYS A 33 5.59 -37.31 14.91
N THR A 34 5.18 -36.05 14.99
CA THR A 34 3.83 -35.61 14.63
C THR A 34 3.86 -34.65 13.45
N ASN A 35 2.78 -34.62 12.65
CA ASN A 35 2.65 -33.64 11.57
C ASN A 35 2.45 -32.21 12.11
N ILE A 36 1.93 -32.08 13.33
CA ILE A 36 1.76 -30.80 14.05
C ILE A 36 3.13 -30.14 14.26
N ASP A 37 4.09 -30.87 14.84
CA ASP A 37 5.44 -30.36 15.12
C ASP A 37 6.16 -29.90 13.84
N LYS A 38 5.97 -30.67 12.75
CA LYS A 38 6.50 -30.33 11.42
C LYS A 38 5.84 -29.07 10.87
N ALA A 39 4.52 -28.99 10.86
CA ALA A 39 3.79 -27.81 10.37
C ALA A 39 4.20 -26.54 11.12
N ASN A 40 4.38 -26.63 12.43
CA ASN A 40 4.79 -25.52 13.28
C ASN A 40 6.23 -25.04 12.98
N VAL A 41 7.18 -25.97 12.78
CA VAL A 41 8.57 -25.58 12.44
C VAL A 41 8.69 -25.02 11.01
N HIS A 42 7.90 -25.56 10.07
CA HIS A 42 7.77 -24.97 8.73
C HIS A 42 7.23 -23.55 8.80
N THR A 43 6.20 -23.32 9.63
CA THR A 43 5.63 -21.98 9.80
C THR A 43 6.65 -20.99 10.38
N LEU A 44 7.45 -21.42 11.36
CA LEU A 44 8.57 -20.63 11.87
C LEU A 44 9.52 -20.25 10.73
N MET A 45 10.00 -21.22 9.94
CA MET A 45 10.91 -20.94 8.83
C MET A 45 10.30 -20.02 7.76
N ILE A 46 8.99 -20.11 7.47
CA ILE A 46 8.31 -19.17 6.57
C ILE A 46 8.45 -17.74 7.11
N VAL A 47 8.13 -17.53 8.39
CA VAL A 47 8.21 -16.22 9.03
C VAL A 47 9.64 -15.70 8.99
N LEU A 48 10.61 -16.54 9.38
CA LEU A 48 12.02 -16.21 9.36
C LEU A 48 12.45 -15.79 7.94
N TYR A 49 12.38 -16.65 6.93
CA TYR A 49 12.73 -16.27 5.55
C TYR A 49 12.01 -15.01 5.04
N THR A 50 10.75 -14.81 5.43
CA THR A 50 10.00 -13.59 5.09
C THR A 50 10.64 -12.34 5.72
N THR A 51 11.08 -12.40 6.99
CA THR A 51 11.78 -11.28 7.64
C THR A 51 13.13 -10.93 7.01
N GLN A 52 13.73 -11.85 6.27
CA GLN A 52 14.93 -11.63 5.44
C GLN A 52 14.61 -11.05 4.05
N GLY A 53 13.34 -10.96 3.66
CA GLY A 53 12.92 -10.66 2.29
C GLY A 53 13.10 -11.83 1.30
N ASN A 54 13.45 -13.04 1.77
CA ASN A 54 13.59 -14.21 0.90
C ASN A 54 12.25 -14.94 0.72
N TYR A 55 11.35 -14.31 -0.03
CA TYR A 55 10.00 -14.83 -0.30
C TYR A 55 10.01 -16.15 -1.09
N GLU A 56 11.03 -16.40 -1.92
CA GLU A 56 11.13 -17.66 -2.68
C GLU A 56 11.42 -18.85 -1.76
N ALA A 57 12.41 -18.74 -0.87
CA ALA A 57 12.70 -19.77 0.12
C ALA A 57 11.50 -19.98 1.06
N ALA A 58 10.88 -18.89 1.52
CA ALA A 58 9.68 -18.95 2.35
C ALA A 58 8.53 -19.71 1.65
N LEU A 59 8.30 -19.45 0.36
CA LEU A 59 7.26 -20.14 -0.41
C LEU A 59 7.58 -21.62 -0.58
N LYS A 60 8.83 -21.96 -0.92
CA LYS A 60 9.27 -23.34 -1.10
C LYS A 60 9.06 -24.15 0.18
N VAL A 61 9.54 -23.63 1.32
CA VAL A 61 9.39 -24.29 2.63
C VAL A 61 7.93 -24.40 3.03
N GLY A 62 7.10 -23.40 2.73
CA GLY A 62 5.65 -23.49 2.98
C GLY A 62 4.97 -24.56 2.15
N LEU A 63 5.24 -24.63 0.84
CA LEU A 63 4.67 -25.66 -0.04
C LEU A 63 5.14 -27.07 0.32
N GLU A 64 6.40 -27.23 0.74
CA GLU A 64 6.92 -28.49 1.26
C GLU A 64 6.20 -28.90 2.54
N GLY A 65 6.05 -27.98 3.49
CA GLY A 65 5.28 -28.22 4.71
C GLY A 65 3.84 -28.62 4.40
N MET A 66 3.16 -27.90 3.50
CA MET A 66 1.79 -28.21 3.06
C MET A 66 1.68 -29.61 2.45
N LYS A 67 2.67 -30.02 1.64
CA LYS A 67 2.71 -31.36 1.05
C LYS A 67 2.89 -32.45 2.11
N MET A 68 3.75 -32.23 3.11
CA MET A 68 4.00 -33.19 4.19
C MET A 68 2.74 -33.45 5.01
N VAL A 69 1.92 -32.42 5.19
CA VAL A 69 0.65 -32.51 5.92
C VAL A 69 -0.53 -33.00 5.08
N GLY A 70 -0.28 -33.51 3.88
CA GLY A 70 -1.29 -34.10 3.00
C GLY A 70 -2.03 -33.11 2.10
N PHE A 71 -1.68 -31.81 2.14
CA PHE A 71 -2.30 -30.81 1.28
C PHE A 71 -1.53 -30.68 -0.04
N LYS A 72 -2.07 -31.27 -1.11
CA LYS A 72 -1.49 -31.18 -2.46
C LYS A 72 -1.87 -29.85 -3.11
N THR A 73 -0.97 -28.88 -3.03
CA THR A 73 -1.04 -27.63 -3.82
C THR A 73 -0.52 -27.86 -5.24
N PRO A 74 -1.27 -27.47 -6.29
CA PRO A 74 -0.70 -27.33 -7.62
C PRO A 74 0.28 -26.15 -7.61
N SER A 75 1.43 -26.29 -8.28
CA SER A 75 2.46 -25.24 -8.38
C SER A 75 1.96 -23.99 -9.11
N THR A 76 1.09 -24.14 -10.11
CA THR A 76 0.48 -23.05 -10.88
C THR A 76 -1.01 -23.30 -11.13
N PRO A 77 -1.90 -22.95 -10.18
CA PRO A 77 -3.33 -23.17 -10.37
C PRO A 77 -3.90 -22.31 -11.52
N GLY A 78 -4.54 -22.96 -12.49
CA GLY A 78 -5.27 -22.27 -13.56
C GLY A 78 -6.60 -21.67 -13.08
N ASN A 79 -7.11 -20.67 -13.81
CA ASN A 79 -8.38 -19.99 -13.47
C ASN A 79 -9.58 -20.95 -13.38
N VAL A 80 -9.62 -22.00 -14.21
CA VAL A 80 -10.69 -23.02 -14.18
C VAL A 80 -10.69 -23.78 -12.85
N ARG A 81 -9.51 -24.17 -12.36
CA ARG A 81 -9.40 -24.87 -11.07
C ARG A 81 -9.82 -23.97 -9.92
N LEU A 82 -9.45 -22.69 -9.95
CA LEU A 82 -9.90 -21.71 -8.95
C LEU A 82 -11.42 -21.53 -8.97
N GLY A 83 -12.02 -21.43 -10.16
CA GLY A 83 -13.48 -21.37 -10.30
C GLY A 83 -14.17 -22.60 -9.71
N TRP A 84 -13.59 -23.79 -9.87
CA TRP A 84 -14.10 -25.02 -9.27
C TRP A 84 -14.01 -25.02 -7.74
N GLU A 85 -12.88 -24.62 -7.16
CA GLU A 85 -12.76 -24.53 -5.69
C GLU A 85 -13.69 -23.46 -5.09
N LEU A 86 -13.87 -22.32 -5.78
CA LEU A 86 -14.85 -21.31 -5.38
C LEU A 86 -16.29 -21.84 -5.44
N LEU A 87 -16.62 -22.65 -6.45
CA LEU A 87 -17.94 -23.26 -6.56
C LEU A 87 -18.19 -24.25 -5.42
N LYS A 88 -17.23 -25.11 -5.08
CA LYS A 88 -17.34 -26.01 -3.92
C LYS A 88 -17.57 -25.24 -2.64
N LEU A 89 -16.79 -24.18 -2.42
CA LEU A 89 -16.93 -23.33 -1.25
C LEU A 89 -18.33 -22.68 -1.23
N ARG A 90 -18.80 -22.16 -2.36
CA ARG A 90 -20.14 -21.57 -2.47
C ARG A 90 -21.26 -22.57 -2.19
N LEU A 91 -21.13 -23.82 -2.65
CA LEU A 91 -22.08 -24.89 -2.38
C LEU A 91 -22.09 -25.23 -0.88
N LYS A 92 -20.92 -25.28 -0.25
CA LYS A 92 -20.77 -25.52 1.20
C LYS A 92 -21.39 -24.40 2.05
N PHE A 93 -21.24 -23.14 1.64
CA PHE A 93 -21.97 -22.03 2.28
C PHE A 93 -23.48 -22.23 2.21
N GLY A 94 -24.02 -22.90 1.19
CA GLY A 94 -25.45 -23.19 1.08
C GLY A 94 -26.31 -21.92 1.23
N ARG A 95 -27.14 -21.90 2.28
CA ARG A 95 -28.00 -20.75 2.67
C ARG A 95 -27.39 -19.87 3.78
N ARG A 96 -26.23 -20.23 4.33
CA ARG A 96 -25.50 -19.49 5.35
C ARG A 96 -25.12 -18.11 4.81
N LYS A 97 -25.32 -17.06 5.60
CA LYS A 97 -24.83 -15.71 5.30
C LYS A 97 -23.36 -15.61 5.69
N ILE A 98 -22.66 -14.63 5.14
CA ILE A 98 -21.24 -14.40 5.50
C ILE A 98 -21.14 -14.02 6.98
N GLU A 99 -22.12 -13.29 7.52
CA GLU A 99 -22.13 -12.84 8.91
C GLU A 99 -22.25 -13.99 9.91
N ASP A 100 -22.88 -15.11 9.52
CA ASP A 100 -23.02 -16.30 10.36
C ASP A 100 -21.66 -16.95 10.68
N LEU A 101 -20.58 -16.58 9.95
CA LEU A 101 -19.22 -17.00 10.29
C LEU A 101 -18.78 -16.49 11.67
N ALA A 102 -19.37 -15.41 12.18
CA ALA A 102 -19.07 -14.88 13.51
C ALA A 102 -19.64 -15.74 14.65
N ASP A 103 -20.61 -16.59 14.32
CA ASP A 103 -21.29 -17.47 15.27
C ASP A 103 -20.68 -18.88 15.30
N ILE A 104 -19.73 -19.17 14.41
CA ILE A 104 -18.97 -20.41 14.42
C ILE A 104 -18.19 -20.54 15.73
N HIS A 105 -18.11 -21.76 16.27
CA HIS A 105 -17.44 -22.04 17.52
C HIS A 105 -15.94 -21.70 17.44
N TYR A 106 -15.42 -21.02 18.47
CA TYR A 106 -14.00 -20.68 18.57
C TYR A 106 -13.25 -21.74 19.38
N ILE A 107 -12.11 -22.19 18.85
CA ILE A 107 -11.21 -23.14 19.50
C ILE A 107 -9.83 -22.46 19.63
N PRO A 108 -9.36 -22.19 20.86
CA PRO A 108 -8.07 -21.56 21.08
C PRO A 108 -6.89 -22.51 20.84
N GLU A 109 -5.71 -21.97 20.55
CA GLU A 109 -4.44 -22.72 20.56
C GLU A 109 -4.23 -23.48 21.89
N PRO A 110 -3.81 -24.76 21.89
CA PRO A 110 -3.76 -25.53 23.11
C PRO A 110 -2.47 -25.21 23.87
N LYS A 111 -2.57 -24.93 25.17
CA LYS A 111 -1.38 -24.63 25.99
C LYS A 111 -0.52 -25.86 26.27
N ASN A 112 -1.14 -27.04 26.27
CA ASN A 112 -0.51 -28.32 26.56
C ASN A 112 -1.39 -29.46 26.04
N LEU A 113 -0.90 -30.70 26.15
CA LEU A 113 -1.58 -31.89 25.65
C LEU A 113 -2.94 -32.15 26.33
N ILE A 114 -3.07 -31.80 27.62
CA ILE A 114 -4.32 -31.98 28.38
C ILE A 114 -5.38 -31.02 27.85
N HIS A 115 -5.04 -29.74 27.71
CA HIS A 115 -5.94 -28.73 27.12
C HIS A 115 -6.35 -29.10 25.70
N MET A 116 -5.43 -29.67 24.91
CA MET A 116 -5.72 -30.20 23.58
C MET A 116 -6.80 -31.31 23.61
N GLN A 117 -6.76 -32.21 24.58
CA GLN A 117 -7.77 -33.26 24.76
C GLN A 117 -9.12 -32.68 25.21
N GLU A 118 -9.12 -31.71 26.11
CA GLU A 118 -10.32 -31.03 26.61
C GLU A 118 -11.06 -30.31 25.48
N LEU A 119 -10.34 -29.51 24.68
CA LEU A 119 -10.90 -28.78 23.54
C LEU A 119 -11.48 -29.73 22.48
N ALA A 120 -10.83 -30.87 22.26
CA ALA A 120 -11.32 -31.88 21.32
C ALA A 120 -12.59 -32.56 21.82
N ALA A 121 -12.69 -32.84 23.12
CA ALA A 121 -13.90 -33.39 23.72
C ALA A 121 -15.06 -32.39 23.65
N GLU A 122 -14.80 -31.11 23.90
CA GLU A 122 -15.78 -30.04 23.73
C GLU A 122 -16.27 -29.95 22.27
N TYR A 123 -15.34 -29.99 21.31
CA TYR A 123 -15.67 -29.98 19.88
C TYR A 123 -16.60 -31.14 19.50
N MET A 124 -16.29 -32.37 19.93
CA MET A 124 -17.11 -33.56 19.63
C MET A 124 -18.50 -33.47 20.25
N ARG A 125 -18.64 -32.85 21.43
CA ARG A 125 -19.94 -32.62 22.07
C ARG A 125 -20.80 -31.64 21.28
N LEU A 126 -20.20 -30.59 20.72
CA LEU A 126 -20.90 -29.59 19.90
C LEU A 126 -21.23 -30.10 18.50
N HIS A 127 -20.48 -31.09 18.00
CA HIS A 127 -20.62 -31.64 16.65
C HIS A 127 -20.85 -33.16 16.66
N PRO A 128 -21.96 -33.65 17.23
CA PRO A 128 -22.20 -35.09 17.39
C PRO A 128 -22.35 -35.85 16.05
N SER A 129 -22.57 -35.13 14.95
CA SER A 129 -22.62 -35.70 13.59
C SER A 129 -21.23 -35.93 12.96
N LYS A 130 -20.16 -35.43 13.58
CA LYS A 130 -18.78 -35.61 13.11
C LYS A 130 -18.19 -36.85 13.79
N SER A 131 -17.63 -37.75 12.98
CA SER A 131 -16.87 -38.91 13.47
C SER A 131 -15.38 -38.64 13.25
N LEU A 132 -14.61 -38.60 14.33
CA LEU A 132 -13.14 -38.50 14.31
C LEU A 132 -12.58 -39.67 15.11
N GLU A 133 -11.58 -40.39 14.57
CA GLU A 133 -10.97 -41.55 15.24
C GLU A 133 -10.10 -41.10 16.41
N ASN A 134 -9.33 -40.02 16.20
CA ASN A 134 -8.58 -39.35 17.25
C ASN A 134 -8.92 -37.84 17.23
N PRO A 135 -10.00 -37.42 17.92
CA PRO A 135 -10.48 -36.05 17.86
C PRO A 135 -9.41 -35.01 18.18
N ALA A 136 -8.56 -35.26 19.18
CA ALA A 136 -7.52 -34.32 19.59
C ALA A 136 -6.47 -34.15 18.51
N LEU A 137 -5.86 -35.25 18.07
CA LEU A 137 -4.82 -35.21 17.06
C LEU A 137 -5.35 -34.65 15.73
N GLU A 138 -6.50 -35.12 15.28
CA GLU A 138 -7.06 -34.70 13.99
C GLU A 138 -7.48 -33.23 13.96
N LEU A 139 -8.06 -32.71 15.05
CA LEU A 139 -8.47 -31.30 15.13
C LEU A 139 -7.23 -30.39 15.09
N TRP A 140 -6.18 -30.74 15.85
CA TRP A 140 -4.97 -29.94 15.90
C TRP A 140 -4.11 -30.03 14.66
N GLU A 141 -4.00 -31.22 14.04
CA GLU A 141 -3.40 -31.33 12.73
C GLU A 141 -4.07 -30.35 11.75
N LYS A 142 -5.40 -30.31 11.72
CA LYS A 142 -6.15 -29.43 10.81
C LYS A 142 -5.96 -27.94 11.12
N LEU A 143 -5.93 -27.55 12.38
CA LEU A 143 -5.65 -26.17 12.78
C LEU A 143 -4.22 -25.76 12.41
N SER A 144 -3.23 -26.61 12.69
CA SER A 144 -1.84 -26.39 12.23
C SER A 144 -1.73 -26.29 10.72
N TYR A 145 -2.55 -27.04 9.96
CA TYR A 145 -2.56 -26.96 8.51
C TYR A 145 -3.19 -25.66 8.01
N ALA A 146 -4.31 -25.23 8.59
CA ALA A 146 -4.91 -23.94 8.28
C ALA A 146 -3.93 -22.80 8.60
N TYR A 147 -3.22 -22.91 9.71
CA TYR A 147 -2.19 -21.97 10.10
C TYR A 147 -1.04 -21.89 9.10
N LEU A 148 -0.45 -23.04 8.75
CA LEU A 148 0.60 -23.14 7.73
C LEU A 148 0.13 -22.63 6.36
N ALA A 149 -1.10 -22.94 5.97
CA ALA A 149 -1.70 -22.48 4.72
C ALA A 149 -1.80 -20.95 4.68
N ILE A 150 -2.19 -20.31 5.78
CA ILE A 150 -2.34 -18.85 5.86
C ILE A 150 -0.98 -18.15 5.68
N HIS A 151 0.07 -18.62 6.37
CA HIS A 151 1.42 -18.07 6.21
C HIS A 151 1.98 -18.32 4.81
N THR A 152 1.84 -19.55 4.30
CA THR A 152 2.27 -19.89 2.93
C THR A 152 1.52 -19.06 1.89
N GLY A 153 0.22 -18.84 2.09
CA GLY A 153 -0.61 -18.00 1.23
C GLY A 153 -0.12 -16.56 1.20
N THR A 154 0.20 -15.98 2.36
CA THR A 154 0.74 -14.61 2.47
C THR A 154 1.99 -14.43 1.63
N VAL A 155 2.89 -15.42 1.62
CA VAL A 155 4.09 -15.40 0.77
C VAL A 155 3.74 -15.65 -0.70
N ALA A 156 2.83 -16.59 -0.98
CA ALA A 156 2.37 -16.88 -2.33
C ALA A 156 1.74 -15.68 -3.04
N PHE A 157 1.20 -14.70 -2.29
CA PHE A 157 0.68 -13.45 -2.85
C PHE A 157 1.72 -12.69 -3.69
N TYR A 158 2.99 -12.66 -3.23
CA TYR A 158 4.08 -11.98 -3.91
C TYR A 158 4.59 -12.72 -5.15
N TYR A 159 4.36 -14.03 -5.23
CA TYR A 159 4.87 -14.88 -6.31
C TYR A 159 3.82 -15.21 -7.37
N ASN A 160 2.65 -15.68 -6.95
CA ASN A 160 1.57 -16.12 -7.82
C ASN A 160 0.19 -15.89 -7.18
N PRO A 161 -0.56 -14.85 -7.61
CA PRO A 161 -1.88 -14.54 -7.09
C PRO A 161 -2.91 -15.67 -7.20
N ASN A 162 -2.77 -16.55 -8.20
CA ASN A 162 -3.64 -17.72 -8.31
C ASN A 162 -3.30 -18.80 -7.28
N LEU A 163 -2.03 -18.97 -6.94
CA LEU A 163 -1.61 -19.86 -5.85
C LEU A 163 -2.11 -19.36 -4.50
N PHE A 164 -1.95 -18.06 -4.24
CA PHE A 164 -2.55 -17.40 -3.08
C PHE A 164 -4.06 -17.69 -2.99
N ALA A 165 -4.80 -17.44 -4.07
CA ALA A 165 -6.23 -17.67 -4.09
C ALA A 165 -6.60 -19.13 -3.79
N TYR A 166 -5.89 -20.09 -4.40
CA TYR A 166 -6.12 -21.52 -4.17
C TYR A 166 -5.92 -21.89 -2.70
N ILE A 167 -4.83 -21.43 -2.08
CA ILE A 167 -4.50 -21.73 -0.69
C ILE A 167 -5.55 -21.12 0.25
N VAL A 168 -5.96 -19.88 0.03
CA VAL A 168 -6.98 -19.20 0.86
C VAL A 168 -8.34 -19.87 0.73
N ILE A 169 -8.81 -20.14 -0.49
CA ILE A 169 -10.10 -20.80 -0.72
C ILE A 169 -10.11 -22.16 -0.03
N SER A 170 -9.01 -22.91 -0.15
CA SER A 170 -8.89 -24.22 0.46
C SER A 170 -8.86 -24.14 1.98
N GLY A 171 -8.08 -23.22 2.56
CA GLY A 171 -8.02 -23.00 4.01
C GLY A 171 -9.38 -22.64 4.59
N VAL A 172 -10.11 -21.72 3.97
CA VAL A 172 -11.48 -21.38 4.37
C VAL A 172 -12.44 -22.57 4.19
N ASN A 173 -12.30 -23.32 3.10
CA ASN A 173 -13.10 -24.53 2.88
C ASN A 173 -12.87 -25.58 3.99
N TYR A 174 -11.64 -25.71 4.48
CA TYR A 174 -11.28 -26.57 5.60
C TYR A 174 -11.87 -26.08 6.93
N LEU A 175 -11.81 -24.78 7.22
CA LEU A 175 -12.42 -24.24 8.44
C LEU A 175 -13.93 -24.50 8.50
N LEU A 176 -14.61 -24.42 7.36
CA LEU A 176 -16.03 -24.73 7.25
C LEU A 176 -16.34 -26.24 7.30
N ASP A 177 -15.40 -27.12 6.94
CA ASP A 177 -15.61 -28.57 7.12
C ASP A 177 -15.70 -28.96 8.58
N PHE A 178 -15.00 -28.22 9.45
CA PHE A 178 -15.00 -28.46 10.89
C PHE A 178 -16.00 -27.57 11.61
N ASP A 179 -16.49 -26.51 10.97
CA ASP A 179 -17.33 -25.49 11.60
C ASP A 179 -16.64 -24.93 12.86
N ILE A 180 -15.36 -24.59 12.69
CA ILE A 180 -14.51 -24.00 13.73
C ILE A 180 -13.92 -22.67 13.27
N THR A 181 -13.63 -21.83 14.24
CA THR A 181 -12.79 -20.64 14.11
C THR A 181 -11.66 -20.72 15.12
N PHE A 182 -10.55 -20.09 14.79
CA PHE A 182 -9.36 -19.95 15.63
C PHE A 182 -8.70 -18.59 15.33
N GLU A 183 -7.62 -18.28 16.02
CA GLU A 183 -6.93 -16.97 16.03
C GLU A 183 -6.65 -16.40 14.62
N TYR A 184 -6.31 -17.24 13.65
CA TYR A 184 -6.00 -16.80 12.27
C TYR A 184 -7.20 -16.82 11.31
N SER A 185 -8.36 -17.31 11.75
CA SER A 185 -9.58 -17.33 10.92
C SER A 185 -10.00 -15.95 10.41
N PRO A 186 -9.97 -14.86 11.22
CA PRO A 186 -10.22 -13.50 10.73
C PRO A 186 -9.37 -13.12 9.52
N PHE A 187 -8.07 -13.40 9.57
CA PHE A 187 -7.16 -13.05 8.48
C PHE A 187 -7.48 -13.87 7.21
N ALA A 188 -7.79 -15.17 7.35
CA ALA A 188 -8.25 -15.98 6.22
C ALA A 188 -9.55 -15.45 5.60
N TYR A 189 -10.49 -14.96 6.41
CA TYR A 189 -11.73 -14.34 5.94
C TYR A 189 -11.50 -12.99 5.26
N ILE A 190 -10.53 -12.18 5.71
CA ILE A 190 -10.10 -10.98 4.97
C ILE A 190 -9.50 -11.36 3.63
N ALA A 191 -8.60 -12.35 3.58
CA ALA A 191 -8.03 -12.82 2.32
C ALA A 191 -9.13 -13.35 1.37
N MET A 192 -10.14 -14.04 1.89
CA MET A 192 -11.30 -14.45 1.11
C MET A 192 -12.11 -13.24 0.62
N GLY A 193 -12.29 -12.24 1.48
CA GLY A 193 -12.95 -10.99 1.15
C GLY A 193 -12.23 -10.20 0.04
N SER A 194 -10.89 -10.20 0.03
CA SER A 194 -10.10 -9.56 -1.03
C SER A 194 -10.20 -10.31 -2.36
N ILE A 195 -10.24 -11.65 -2.34
CA ILE A 195 -10.48 -12.45 -3.55
C ILE A 195 -11.88 -12.16 -4.11
N VAL A 196 -12.93 -12.28 -3.29
CA VAL A 196 -14.32 -12.08 -3.72
C VAL A 196 -14.59 -10.64 -4.14
N GLY A 197 -14.10 -9.68 -3.36
CA GLY A 197 -14.28 -8.26 -3.62
C GLY A 197 -13.40 -7.79 -4.77
N SER A 198 -12.09 -7.76 -4.54
CA SER A 198 -11.13 -7.08 -5.40
C SER A 198 -10.77 -7.86 -6.66
N SER A 199 -10.78 -9.20 -6.60
CA SER A 199 -10.41 -10.03 -7.76
C SER A 199 -11.60 -10.38 -8.64
N LEU A 200 -12.76 -10.68 -8.04
CA LEU A 200 -13.98 -11.06 -8.78
C LEU A 200 -14.95 -9.90 -9.00
N GLY A 201 -14.74 -8.75 -8.34
CA GLY A 201 -15.55 -7.55 -8.50
C GLY A 201 -16.81 -7.50 -7.62
N PHE A 202 -16.99 -8.46 -6.69
CA PHE A 202 -18.13 -8.48 -5.77
C PHE A 202 -17.83 -7.68 -4.48
N TYR A 203 -17.53 -6.39 -4.63
CA TYR A 203 -17.05 -5.51 -3.54
C TYR A 203 -17.94 -5.53 -2.29
N GLN A 204 -19.27 -5.60 -2.44
CA GLN A 204 -20.19 -5.70 -1.30
C GLN A 204 -20.00 -6.99 -0.50
N HIS A 205 -19.76 -8.12 -1.18
CA HIS A 205 -19.51 -9.40 -0.52
C HIS A 205 -18.13 -9.40 0.14
N GLY A 206 -17.11 -8.85 -0.53
CA GLY A 206 -15.79 -8.64 0.06
C GLY A 206 -15.84 -7.82 1.34
N TYR A 207 -16.61 -6.72 1.35
CA TYR A 207 -16.81 -5.89 2.54
C TYR A 207 -17.50 -6.64 3.68
N ARG A 208 -18.51 -7.46 3.39
CA ARG A 208 -19.17 -8.31 4.40
C ARG A 208 -18.20 -9.31 5.03
N PHE A 209 -17.32 -9.94 4.23
CA PHE A 209 -16.27 -10.80 4.75
C PHE A 209 -15.33 -10.04 5.69
N GLY A 210 -14.83 -8.87 5.25
CA GLY A 210 -13.92 -8.06 6.06
C GLY A 210 -14.53 -7.58 7.38
N VAL A 211 -15.77 -7.08 7.36
CA VAL A 211 -16.47 -6.65 8.60
C VAL A 211 -16.74 -7.85 9.52
N THR A 212 -17.10 -9.00 8.96
CA THR A 212 -17.31 -10.22 9.78
C THR A 212 -16.00 -10.68 10.40
N ALA A 213 -14.89 -10.64 9.66
CA ALA A 213 -13.56 -10.93 10.18
C ALA A 213 -13.16 -10.02 11.35
N LEU A 214 -13.41 -8.71 11.24
CA LEU A 214 -13.16 -7.77 12.34
C LEU A 214 -13.96 -8.14 13.60
N LYS A 215 -15.25 -8.46 13.46
CA LYS A 215 -16.10 -8.90 14.58
C LYS A 215 -15.60 -10.20 15.23
N ILE A 216 -15.14 -11.15 14.42
CA ILE A 216 -14.54 -12.39 14.94
C ILE A 216 -13.27 -12.06 15.71
N ASN A 217 -12.40 -11.21 15.16
CA ASN A 217 -11.17 -10.81 15.83
C ASN A 217 -11.44 -10.12 17.18
N GLU A 218 -12.43 -9.23 17.25
CA GLU A 218 -12.88 -8.59 18.48
C GLU A 218 -13.41 -9.61 19.51
N LYS A 219 -14.20 -10.60 19.07
CA LYS A 219 -14.77 -11.64 19.93
C LYS A 219 -13.71 -12.60 20.47
N ILE A 220 -12.73 -12.97 19.66
CA ILE A 220 -11.60 -13.82 20.08
C ILE A 220 -10.68 -13.05 21.04
N ALA A 221 -10.66 -11.71 20.96
CA ALA A 221 -9.73 -10.85 21.68
C ALA A 221 -8.25 -11.19 21.41
N ASP A 222 -7.97 -11.67 20.20
CA ASP A 222 -6.60 -12.00 19.77
C ASP A 222 -5.82 -10.71 19.53
N THR A 223 -4.86 -10.42 20.41
CA THR A 223 -3.97 -9.27 20.28
C THR A 223 -2.86 -9.51 19.27
N LYS A 224 -2.41 -10.77 19.09
CA LYS A 224 -1.24 -11.11 18.27
C LYS A 224 -1.51 -10.87 16.79
N ASN A 225 -2.69 -11.25 16.29
CA ASN A 225 -3.03 -11.11 14.87
C ASN A 225 -3.83 -9.85 14.54
N ARG A 226 -4.19 -9.07 15.55
CA ARG A 226 -4.99 -7.85 15.39
C ARG A 226 -4.40 -6.89 14.37
N CYS A 227 -3.09 -6.67 14.42
CA CYS A 227 -2.41 -5.76 13.48
C CYS A 227 -2.57 -6.22 12.02
N ARG A 228 -2.48 -7.52 11.73
CA ARG A 228 -2.61 -8.08 10.38
C ARG A 228 -4.01 -7.88 9.83
N VAL A 229 -5.00 -8.10 10.68
CA VAL A 229 -6.43 -7.94 10.37
C VAL A 229 -6.76 -6.47 10.13
N GLU A 230 -6.34 -5.59 11.04
CA GLU A 230 -6.54 -4.14 10.95
C GLU A 230 -5.79 -3.51 9.77
N PHE A 231 -4.63 -4.03 9.38
CA PHE A 231 -3.92 -3.61 8.17
C PHE A 231 -4.62 -4.08 6.89
N SER A 232 -4.95 -5.37 6.82
CA SER A 232 -5.37 -6.01 5.56
C SER A 232 -6.79 -5.59 5.13
N PHE A 233 -7.67 -5.35 6.11
CA PHE A 233 -9.04 -4.92 5.83
C PHE A 233 -9.11 -3.60 5.02
N PRO A 234 -8.52 -2.48 5.48
CA PRO A 234 -8.51 -1.26 4.69
C PRO A 234 -7.68 -1.37 3.41
N MET A 235 -6.52 -2.06 3.45
CA MET A 235 -5.63 -2.20 2.31
C MET A 235 -6.30 -2.86 1.10
N PHE A 236 -7.18 -3.84 1.32
CA PHE A 236 -7.76 -4.63 0.22
C PHE A 236 -9.27 -4.54 0.06
N ILE A 237 -10.01 -4.03 1.06
CA ILE A 237 -11.47 -4.18 1.12
C ILE A 237 -12.20 -2.85 1.35
N GLN A 238 -11.87 -2.12 2.43
CA GLN A 238 -12.73 -1.02 2.92
C GLN A 238 -12.92 0.11 1.91
N HIS A 239 -11.85 0.58 1.27
CA HIS A 239 -11.86 1.72 0.33
C HIS A 239 -12.76 1.51 -0.90
N TRP A 240 -13.16 0.27 -1.20
CA TRP A 240 -14.14 0.01 -2.25
C TRP A 240 -15.57 0.36 -1.84
N LYS A 241 -15.86 0.52 -0.55
CA LYS A 241 -17.20 0.74 0.01
C LYS A 241 -17.32 1.95 0.92
N LYS A 242 -16.21 2.43 1.48
CA LYS A 242 -16.14 3.57 2.40
C LYS A 242 -15.04 4.53 1.96
N HIS A 243 -15.18 5.78 2.38
CA HIS A 243 -14.20 6.82 2.10
C HIS A 243 -12.80 6.41 2.63
N ALA A 244 -11.74 6.61 1.83
CA ALA A 244 -10.38 6.17 2.18
C ALA A 244 -9.84 6.80 3.48
N ARG A 245 -10.35 7.97 3.86
CA ARG A 245 -10.11 8.62 5.17
C ARG A 245 -10.28 7.66 6.37
N TYR A 246 -11.25 6.75 6.33
CA TYR A 246 -11.49 5.78 7.40
C TYR A 246 -10.41 4.69 7.47
N ASP A 247 -9.60 4.52 6.42
CA ASP A 247 -8.49 3.55 6.40
C ASP A 247 -7.34 3.98 7.32
N LEU A 248 -7.15 5.30 7.50
CA LEU A 248 -6.02 5.84 8.27
C LEU A 248 -6.03 5.41 9.73
N ASP A 249 -7.20 5.39 10.37
CA ASP A 249 -7.31 5.01 11.78
C ASP A 249 -6.98 3.52 11.97
N TYR A 250 -7.40 2.67 11.02
CA TYR A 250 -6.99 1.26 11.00
C TYR A 250 -5.48 1.10 10.83
N PHE A 251 -4.84 1.83 9.92
CA PHE A 251 -3.39 1.74 9.74
C PHE A 251 -2.62 2.24 10.97
N ARG A 252 -3.07 3.31 11.63
CA ARG A 252 -2.46 3.80 12.88
C ARG A 252 -2.60 2.79 14.01
N ASN A 253 -3.77 2.17 14.15
CA ASN A 253 -4.00 1.11 15.13
C ASN A 253 -3.18 -0.15 14.81
N ALA A 254 -3.10 -0.53 13.54
CA ALA A 254 -2.30 -1.67 13.10
C ALA A 254 -0.80 -1.46 13.39
N TYR A 255 -0.27 -0.24 13.17
CA TYR A 255 1.08 0.12 13.59
C TYR A 255 1.25 -0.01 15.11
N LYS A 256 0.37 0.62 15.91
CA LYS A 256 0.47 0.58 17.38
C LYS A 256 0.43 -0.87 17.89
N ASN A 257 -0.57 -1.63 17.48
CA ASN A 257 -0.72 -3.04 17.86
C ASN A 257 0.44 -3.89 17.35
N GLY A 258 0.97 -3.61 16.16
CA GLY A 258 2.10 -4.34 15.60
C GLY A 258 3.38 -4.12 16.41
N ILE A 259 3.67 -2.88 16.82
CA ILE A 259 4.80 -2.58 17.71
C ILE A 259 4.64 -3.25 19.07
N GLU A 260 3.46 -3.19 19.68
CA GLU A 260 3.18 -3.82 20.98
C GLU A 260 3.33 -5.36 20.95
N ASN A 261 3.09 -5.99 19.80
CA ASN A 261 3.14 -7.45 19.63
C ASN A 261 4.38 -7.95 18.86
N GLY A 262 5.31 -7.06 18.47
CA GLY A 262 6.53 -7.41 17.75
C GLY A 262 6.37 -7.73 16.25
N ASP A 263 5.24 -7.41 15.62
CA ASP A 263 5.06 -7.56 14.16
C ASP A 263 5.59 -6.32 13.42
N LEU A 264 6.89 -6.32 13.15
CA LEU A 264 7.60 -5.19 12.52
C LEU A 264 7.21 -4.99 11.04
N ILE A 265 6.90 -6.07 10.33
CA ILE A 265 6.60 -6.04 8.88
C ILE A 265 5.27 -5.33 8.63
N PHE A 266 4.19 -5.79 9.29
CA PHE A 266 2.88 -5.14 9.12
C PHE A 266 2.86 -3.74 9.71
N SER A 267 3.67 -3.45 10.74
CA SER A 267 3.86 -2.11 11.27
C SER A 267 4.47 -1.16 10.22
N GLY A 268 5.57 -1.56 9.56
CA GLY A 268 6.22 -0.75 8.54
C GLY A 268 5.38 -0.55 7.29
N HIS A 269 4.64 -1.57 6.86
CA HIS A 269 3.65 -1.41 5.79
C HIS A 269 2.50 -0.48 6.20
N SER A 270 2.05 -0.53 7.46
CA SER A 270 0.98 0.36 7.95
C SER A 270 1.40 1.82 7.88
N VAL A 271 2.63 2.15 8.29
CA VAL A 271 3.18 3.51 8.16
C VAL A 271 3.23 3.97 6.70
N ASN A 272 3.71 3.11 5.79
CA ASN A 272 3.72 3.44 4.37
C ASN A 272 2.30 3.68 3.81
N LEU A 273 1.32 2.89 4.24
CA LEU A 273 -0.07 3.09 3.80
C LEU A 273 -0.73 4.33 4.39
N ILE A 274 -0.32 4.81 5.58
CA ILE A 274 -0.76 6.11 6.10
C ILE A 274 -0.38 7.20 5.10
N GLY A 275 0.89 7.34 4.74
CA GLY A 275 1.30 8.44 3.87
C GLY A 275 0.86 8.25 2.44
N MET A 276 0.90 7.02 1.89
CA MET A 276 0.38 6.75 0.55
C MET A 276 -1.10 7.13 0.43
N THR A 277 -1.92 6.79 1.43
CA THR A 277 -3.35 7.14 1.44
C THR A 277 -3.55 8.64 1.55
N ARG A 278 -2.78 9.32 2.42
CA ARG A 278 -2.83 10.79 2.56
C ARG A 278 -2.39 11.51 1.28
N ILE A 279 -1.34 11.03 0.60
CA ILE A 279 -0.89 11.52 -0.71
C ILE A 279 -2.00 11.34 -1.76
N MET A 280 -2.65 10.17 -1.80
CA MET A 280 -3.77 9.89 -2.72
C MET A 280 -5.05 10.68 -2.43
N MET A 281 -5.23 11.19 -1.21
CA MET A 281 -6.33 12.10 -0.87
C MET A 281 -5.94 13.58 -1.01
N GLY A 282 -4.66 13.90 -1.25
CA GLY A 282 -4.20 15.28 -1.35
C GLY A 282 -4.23 16.02 -0.02
N ASP A 283 -3.97 15.33 1.09
CA ASP A 283 -3.65 16.00 2.34
C ASP A 283 -2.44 16.92 2.15
N ASN A 284 -2.36 17.98 2.96
CA ASN A 284 -1.27 18.94 2.89
C ASN A 284 0.10 18.24 3.06
N LEU A 285 1.03 18.50 2.14
CA LEU A 285 2.31 17.79 2.04
C LEU A 285 3.19 17.98 3.28
N ASP A 286 3.18 19.15 3.91
CA ASP A 286 3.96 19.38 5.14
C ASP A 286 3.43 18.53 6.29
N GLN A 287 2.11 18.43 6.43
CA GLN A 287 1.48 17.58 7.45
C GLN A 287 1.74 16.09 7.21
N ILE A 288 1.95 15.67 5.95
CA ILE A 288 2.35 14.30 5.63
C ILE A 288 3.79 14.06 6.09
N LEU A 289 4.71 14.97 5.73
CA LEU A 289 6.11 14.89 6.14
C LEU A 289 6.29 14.95 7.66
N GLU A 290 5.49 15.77 8.36
CA GLU A 290 5.49 15.83 9.82
C GLU A 290 5.09 14.50 10.47
N GLU A 291 4.04 13.84 9.96
CA GLU A 291 3.64 12.52 10.47
C GLU A 291 4.65 11.44 10.10
N TYR A 292 5.18 11.45 8.86
CA TYR A 292 6.22 10.52 8.42
C TYR A 292 7.50 10.64 9.25
N GLY A 293 7.91 11.86 9.59
CA GLY A 293 9.08 12.13 10.41
C GLY A 293 9.06 11.41 11.75
N LYS A 294 7.88 11.16 12.34
CA LYS A 294 7.71 10.42 13.60
C LYS A 294 8.09 8.94 13.50
N TYR A 295 8.06 8.38 12.30
CA TYR A 295 8.34 6.98 12.03
C TYR A 295 9.67 6.75 11.29
N LYS A 296 10.45 7.82 11.05
CA LYS A 296 11.65 7.79 10.21
C LYS A 296 12.62 6.71 10.68
N ASP A 297 13.00 6.72 11.95
CA ASP A 297 14.02 5.81 12.48
C ASP A 297 13.52 4.36 12.39
N PHE A 298 12.26 4.11 12.76
CA PHE A 298 11.63 2.81 12.60
C PHE A 298 11.63 2.29 11.15
N GLN A 299 11.35 3.17 10.17
CA GLN A 299 11.27 2.78 8.76
C GLN A 299 12.64 2.58 8.12
N LEU A 300 13.65 3.37 8.52
CA LEU A 300 14.99 3.35 7.91
C LEU A 300 15.95 2.37 8.58
N GLU A 301 15.83 2.14 9.88
CA GLU A 301 16.61 1.13 10.61
C GLU A 301 15.99 -0.27 10.47
N GLY A 302 14.78 -0.37 9.93
CA GLY A 302 14.10 -1.62 9.65
C GLY A 302 14.90 -2.50 8.67
N LYS A 303 14.85 -3.82 8.88
CA LYS A 303 15.60 -4.80 8.06
C LYS A 303 14.96 -5.09 6.69
N ASP A 304 13.75 -4.59 6.40
CA ASP A 304 13.06 -4.82 5.13
C ASP A 304 13.36 -3.69 4.12
N PRO A 305 14.10 -3.97 3.03
CA PRO A 305 14.49 -2.95 2.06
C PRO A 305 13.30 -2.36 1.30
N PHE A 306 12.23 -3.13 1.10
CA PHE A 306 11.05 -2.67 0.38
C PHE A 306 10.30 -1.61 1.19
N ILE A 307 10.12 -1.83 2.49
CA ILE A 307 9.48 -0.88 3.41
C ILE A 307 10.28 0.44 3.48
N ALA A 308 11.60 0.36 3.68
CA ALA A 308 12.48 1.52 3.80
C ALA A 308 12.54 2.35 2.51
N ARG A 309 12.70 1.68 1.36
CA ARG A 309 12.70 2.35 0.05
C ARG A 309 11.35 2.99 -0.24
N ASN A 310 10.25 2.31 0.05
CA ASN A 310 8.93 2.88 -0.18
C ASN A 310 8.63 4.11 0.69
N TYR A 311 9.08 4.11 1.94
CA TYR A 311 9.03 5.29 2.81
C TYR A 311 9.81 6.47 2.19
N THR A 312 11.02 6.18 1.69
CA THR A 312 11.90 7.15 1.05
C THR A 312 11.25 7.73 -0.22
N GLU A 313 10.69 6.90 -1.10
CA GLU A 313 10.03 7.32 -2.34
C GLU A 313 8.88 8.30 -2.11
N ASN A 314 8.01 7.98 -1.15
CA ASN A 314 6.89 8.84 -0.77
C ASN A 314 7.38 10.18 -0.18
N THR A 315 8.45 10.14 0.61
CA THR A 315 9.12 11.33 1.14
C THR A 315 9.68 12.19 0.00
N ARG A 316 10.40 11.58 -0.96
CA ARG A 316 10.96 12.29 -2.12
C ARG A 316 9.86 12.88 -3.00
N MET A 317 8.72 12.21 -3.15
CA MET A 317 7.57 12.78 -3.87
C MET A 317 7.06 14.07 -3.21
N CYS A 318 6.89 14.06 -1.88
CA CYS A 318 6.46 15.25 -1.14
C CYS A 318 7.48 16.38 -1.28
N LEU A 319 8.77 16.09 -1.08
CA LEU A 319 9.85 17.07 -1.24
C LEU A 319 9.90 17.65 -2.67
N CYS A 320 9.69 16.82 -3.69
CA CYS A 320 9.69 17.26 -5.09
C CYS A 320 8.56 18.26 -5.36
N LEU A 321 7.36 17.99 -4.83
CA LEU A 321 6.21 18.87 -5.00
C LEU A 321 6.32 20.16 -4.17
N ILE A 322 6.95 20.11 -3.00
CA ILE A 322 7.28 21.30 -2.21
C ILE A 322 8.38 22.12 -2.89
N GLY A 323 9.27 21.49 -3.68
CA GLY A 323 10.38 22.15 -4.37
C GLY A 323 11.70 22.10 -3.62
N LEU A 324 11.90 21.07 -2.80
CA LEU A 324 13.11 20.83 -1.98
C LEU A 324 14.04 19.76 -2.57
N THR A 325 13.78 19.30 -3.80
CA THR A 325 14.69 18.40 -4.54
C THR A 325 15.62 19.19 -5.46
N GLU A 326 16.61 18.53 -6.05
CA GLU A 326 17.63 19.19 -6.87
C GLU A 326 17.05 20.01 -8.04
N LYS A 327 15.95 19.54 -8.62
CA LYS A 327 15.27 20.22 -9.72
C LYS A 327 13.78 19.89 -9.75
N ARG A 328 12.99 20.83 -10.27
CA ARG A 328 11.54 20.66 -10.48
C ARG A 328 11.24 19.38 -11.26
N GLY A 329 10.34 18.55 -10.72
CA GLY A 329 9.92 17.30 -11.34
C GLY A 329 10.91 16.14 -11.24
N SER A 330 12.04 16.30 -10.53
CA SER A 330 12.98 15.21 -10.25
C SER A 330 12.93 14.81 -8.79
N LEU A 331 13.10 13.50 -8.55
CA LEU A 331 13.21 12.92 -7.22
C LEU A 331 14.63 12.98 -6.65
N ASN A 332 15.65 13.27 -7.47
CA ASN A 332 17.06 13.22 -7.08
C ASN A 332 17.43 14.27 -6.03
N GLY A 333 18.43 13.94 -5.21
CA GLY A 333 18.99 14.80 -4.17
C GLY A 333 19.13 14.12 -2.82
N ASP A 334 20.00 14.68 -1.97
CA ASP A 334 20.27 14.21 -0.61
C ASP A 334 20.64 12.71 -0.55
N GLY A 335 21.42 12.25 -1.52
CA GLY A 335 21.86 10.85 -1.64
C GLY A 335 20.85 9.91 -2.30
N PHE A 336 19.64 10.38 -2.66
CA PHE A 336 18.67 9.59 -3.42
C PHE A 336 18.90 9.71 -4.93
N ASP A 337 18.91 8.57 -5.62
CA ASP A 337 19.01 8.47 -7.07
C ASP A 337 17.81 7.68 -7.64
N GLU A 338 17.04 8.34 -8.51
CA GLU A 338 15.85 7.78 -9.16
C GLU A 338 16.17 6.58 -10.08
N GLU A 339 17.31 6.60 -10.76
CA GLU A 339 17.75 5.52 -11.64
C GLU A 339 18.27 4.32 -10.85
N GLU A 340 19.05 4.55 -9.78
CA GLU A 340 19.47 3.49 -8.86
C GLU A 340 18.25 2.74 -8.30
N GLN A 341 17.28 3.49 -7.78
CA GLN A 341 16.07 2.93 -7.20
C GLN A 341 15.25 2.11 -8.21
N ALA A 342 15.15 2.59 -9.46
CA ALA A 342 14.47 1.86 -10.53
C ALA A 342 15.23 0.56 -10.88
N ASN A 343 16.56 0.63 -10.97
CA ASN A 343 17.41 -0.51 -11.29
C ASN A 343 17.39 -1.56 -10.18
N TYR A 344 17.34 -1.14 -8.91
CA TYR A 344 17.19 -2.03 -7.76
C TYR A 344 15.95 -2.91 -7.89
N TYR A 345 14.76 -2.33 -8.13
CA TYR A 345 13.54 -3.14 -8.27
C TYR A 345 13.53 -4.03 -9.51
N GLN A 346 14.21 -3.63 -10.58
CA GLN A 346 14.38 -4.49 -11.76
C GLN A 346 15.28 -5.68 -11.46
N ALA A 347 16.41 -5.46 -10.78
CA ALA A 347 17.35 -6.51 -10.39
C ALA A 347 16.70 -7.54 -9.44
N GLU A 348 15.92 -7.06 -8.47
CA GLU A 348 15.16 -7.89 -7.53
C GLU A 348 13.88 -8.50 -8.13
N ASN A 349 13.54 -8.19 -9.39
CA ASN A 349 12.27 -8.55 -10.03
C ASN A 349 11.04 -8.21 -9.15
N ASN A 350 11.14 -7.12 -8.37
CA ASN A 350 10.11 -6.71 -7.43
C ASN A 350 9.02 -5.91 -8.16
N LEU A 351 8.06 -6.64 -8.72
CA LEU A 351 6.99 -6.05 -9.52
C LEU A 351 6.12 -5.05 -8.73
N LEU A 352 5.94 -5.25 -7.41
CA LEU A 352 5.14 -4.34 -6.59
C LEU A 352 5.88 -3.02 -6.35
N GLY A 353 7.18 -3.09 -6.03
CA GLY A 353 8.07 -1.93 -5.90
C GLY A 353 8.15 -1.14 -7.20
N THR A 354 8.38 -1.83 -8.33
CA THR A 354 8.37 -1.21 -9.66
C THR A 354 7.04 -0.47 -9.92
N PHE A 355 5.90 -1.06 -9.55
CA PHE A 355 4.60 -0.43 -9.76
C PHE A 355 4.40 0.82 -8.89
N TYR A 356 4.72 0.76 -7.59
CA TYR A 356 4.58 1.90 -6.68
C TYR A 356 5.49 3.06 -7.07
N PHE A 357 6.77 2.77 -7.33
CA PHE A 357 7.72 3.80 -7.74
C PHE A 357 7.37 4.40 -9.10
N SER A 358 6.94 3.58 -10.06
CA SER A 358 6.45 4.08 -11.35
C SER A 358 5.20 4.96 -11.20
N LEU A 359 4.33 4.68 -10.22
CA LEU A 359 3.17 5.52 -9.95
C LEU A 359 3.55 6.87 -9.36
N VAL A 360 4.55 6.94 -8.46
CA VAL A 360 5.14 8.20 -7.98
C VAL A 360 5.63 9.03 -9.16
N ARG A 361 6.46 8.42 -10.03
CA ARG A 361 7.00 9.08 -11.22
C ARG A 361 5.91 9.50 -12.19
N LEU A 362 4.87 8.67 -12.39
CA LEU A 362 3.75 8.98 -13.28
C LEU A 362 3.00 10.23 -12.81
N ARG A 363 2.77 10.37 -11.50
CA ARG A 363 2.10 11.54 -10.90
C ARG A 363 2.92 12.81 -11.09
N ILE A 364 4.20 12.77 -10.73
CA ILE A 364 5.10 13.92 -10.84
C ILE A 364 5.22 14.37 -12.30
N ASN A 365 5.51 13.44 -13.21
CA ASN A 365 5.63 13.75 -14.62
C ASN A 365 4.31 14.30 -15.19
N TYR A 366 3.15 13.77 -14.78
CA TYR A 366 1.87 14.31 -15.23
C TYR A 366 1.64 15.74 -14.73
N LEU A 367 1.89 15.99 -13.45
CA LEU A 367 1.71 17.31 -12.84
C LEU A 367 2.58 18.38 -13.50
N PHE A 368 3.83 18.08 -13.81
CA PHE A 368 4.74 19.00 -14.49
C PHE A 368 4.65 18.96 -16.04
N GLY A 369 3.63 18.30 -16.61
CA GLY A 369 3.36 18.31 -18.05
C GLY A 369 4.30 17.46 -18.90
N GLU A 370 5.13 16.61 -18.29
CA GLU A 370 6.10 15.71 -18.93
C GLU A 370 5.41 14.45 -19.50
N PHE A 371 4.42 14.64 -20.37
CA PHE A 371 3.56 13.56 -20.85
C PHE A 371 4.30 12.49 -21.68
N SER A 372 5.47 12.79 -22.24
CA SER A 372 6.35 11.79 -22.88
C SER A 372 6.83 10.76 -21.87
N LYS A 373 7.42 11.20 -20.77
CA LYS A 373 7.90 10.32 -19.68
C LYS A 373 6.77 9.49 -19.08
N CYS A 374 5.58 10.06 -18.92
CA CYS A 374 4.39 9.30 -18.52
C CYS A 374 4.10 8.13 -19.48
N ARG A 375 4.18 8.36 -20.80
CA ARG A 375 3.91 7.31 -21.80
C ARG A 375 4.98 6.22 -21.82
N ASP A 376 6.20 6.51 -21.41
CA ASP A 376 7.28 5.52 -21.34
C ASP A 376 7.11 4.55 -20.15
N LEU A 377 6.55 5.03 -19.04
CA LEU A 377 6.25 4.21 -17.85
C LEU A 377 5.04 3.28 -18.04
N VAL A 378 4.01 3.76 -18.74
CA VAL A 378 2.69 3.10 -18.82
C VAL A 378 2.72 1.66 -19.35
N PRO A 379 3.47 1.28 -20.41
CA PRO A 379 3.47 -0.09 -20.91
C PRO A 379 3.87 -1.12 -19.87
N ASP A 380 4.90 -0.82 -19.07
CA ASP A 380 5.36 -1.75 -18.04
C ASP A 380 4.38 -1.80 -16.86
N MET A 381 3.84 -0.65 -16.44
CA MET A 381 2.78 -0.61 -15.43
C MET A 381 1.54 -1.41 -15.88
N GLN A 382 1.12 -1.31 -17.14
CA GLN A 382 0.01 -2.10 -17.69
C GLN A 382 0.29 -3.60 -17.61
N ARG A 383 1.51 -4.03 -17.93
CA ARG A 383 1.95 -5.42 -17.82
C ARG A 383 1.87 -5.91 -16.38
N ILE A 384 2.36 -5.12 -15.42
CA ILE A 384 2.32 -5.45 -13.99
C ILE A 384 0.88 -5.55 -13.48
N VAL A 385 0.01 -4.58 -13.83
CA VAL A 385 -1.42 -4.62 -13.50
C VAL A 385 -2.09 -5.85 -14.12
N GLY A 386 -1.71 -6.23 -15.35
CA GLY A 386 -2.17 -7.46 -16.01
C GLY A 386 -1.80 -8.75 -15.28
N LYS A 387 -0.66 -8.76 -14.57
CA LYS A 387 -0.21 -9.87 -13.71
C LYS A 387 -0.90 -9.92 -12.33
N LYS A 388 -1.78 -8.97 -12.02
CA LYS A 388 -2.51 -8.87 -10.73
C LYS A 388 -1.64 -8.58 -9.50
N THR A 389 -0.41 -8.07 -9.66
CA THR A 389 0.56 -7.83 -8.56
C THR A 389 0.10 -6.81 -7.50
N ALA A 390 -0.73 -5.82 -7.86
CA ALA A 390 -1.28 -4.82 -6.92
C ALA A 390 -2.82 -4.88 -6.84
N LEU A 391 -3.39 -6.06 -7.11
CA LEU A 391 -4.83 -6.23 -7.20
C LEU A 391 -5.51 -5.95 -5.87
N GLY A 392 -6.50 -5.05 -5.89
CA GLY A 392 -7.26 -4.68 -4.71
C GLY A 392 -6.72 -3.47 -3.95
N ASN A 393 -5.61 -2.89 -4.37
CA ASN A 393 -5.02 -1.71 -3.74
C ASN A 393 -5.64 -0.43 -4.31
N LEU A 394 -5.72 0.62 -3.48
CA LEU A 394 -6.18 1.96 -3.88
C LEU A 394 -5.30 2.60 -4.99
N HIS A 395 -4.06 2.13 -5.14
CA HIS A 395 -3.13 2.52 -6.21
C HIS A 395 -3.59 2.12 -7.62
N ILE A 396 -4.48 1.12 -7.77
CA ILE A 396 -4.96 0.69 -9.08
C ILE A 396 -5.85 1.76 -9.73
N PRO A 397 -6.91 2.29 -9.07
CA PRO A 397 -7.66 3.44 -9.57
C PRO A 397 -6.79 4.63 -9.96
N GLU A 398 -5.76 4.93 -9.18
CA GLU A 398 -4.81 6.02 -9.44
C GLU A 398 -4.07 5.82 -10.77
N PHE A 399 -3.52 4.62 -11.00
CA PHE A 399 -2.90 4.29 -12.28
C PHE A 399 -3.86 4.52 -13.45
N TYR A 400 -5.11 4.03 -13.36
CA TYR A 400 -6.10 4.22 -14.42
C TYR A 400 -6.47 5.68 -14.65
N PHE A 401 -6.53 6.48 -13.59
CA PHE A 401 -6.81 7.91 -13.65
C PHE A 401 -5.69 8.67 -14.37
N TYR A 402 -4.45 8.60 -13.87
CA TYR A 402 -3.30 9.30 -14.48
C TYR A 402 -2.97 8.80 -15.88
N HIS A 403 -3.12 7.50 -16.14
CA HIS A 403 -2.98 6.96 -17.49
C HIS A 403 -4.04 7.56 -18.43
N SER A 404 -5.31 7.63 -18.02
CA SER A 404 -6.36 8.24 -18.85
C SER A 404 -6.09 9.71 -19.12
N LEU A 405 -5.71 10.47 -18.09
CA LEU A 405 -5.36 11.88 -18.25
C LEU A 405 -4.16 12.10 -19.17
N THR A 406 -3.12 11.26 -19.05
CA THR A 406 -1.94 11.28 -19.94
C THR A 406 -2.33 11.06 -21.41
N LEU A 407 -3.23 10.09 -21.66
CA LEU A 407 -3.74 9.83 -23.02
C LEU A 407 -4.53 11.01 -23.57
N THR A 408 -5.34 11.67 -22.74
CA THR A 408 -6.14 12.84 -23.15
C THR A 408 -5.26 14.06 -23.42
N ALA A 409 -4.24 14.31 -22.59
CA ALA A 409 -3.27 15.37 -22.79
C ALA A 409 -2.44 15.18 -24.06
N SER A 410 -2.08 13.92 -24.38
CA SER A 410 -1.30 13.57 -25.57
C SER A 410 -2.14 13.41 -26.85
N TYR A 411 -3.47 13.61 -26.79
CA TYR A 411 -4.36 13.25 -27.89
C TYR A 411 -4.23 14.18 -29.10
N ALA A 412 -4.04 15.48 -28.86
CA ALA A 412 -3.90 16.49 -29.91
C ALA A 412 -2.62 16.26 -30.74
N ASP A 413 -1.52 15.89 -30.09
CA ASP A 413 -0.22 15.69 -30.78
C ASP A 413 -0.08 14.30 -31.41
N ALA A 414 -1.01 13.38 -31.13
CA ALA A 414 -0.95 12.02 -31.63
C ALA A 414 -1.41 11.90 -33.09
N GLY A 415 -0.70 11.09 -33.88
CA GLY A 415 -1.13 10.68 -35.22
C GLY A 415 -2.39 9.80 -35.20
N PHE A 416 -3.01 9.59 -36.37
CA PHE A 416 -4.31 8.92 -36.52
C PHE A 416 -4.39 7.54 -35.83
N LEU A 417 -3.41 6.66 -36.06
CA LEU A 417 -3.39 5.31 -35.46
C LEU A 417 -3.30 5.36 -33.93
N LYS A 418 -2.45 6.24 -33.38
CA LYS A 418 -2.32 6.45 -31.93
C LYS A 418 -3.62 6.99 -31.34
N ARG A 419 -4.26 7.98 -31.96
CA ARG A 419 -5.57 8.50 -31.53
C ARG A 419 -6.65 7.42 -31.45
N ARG A 420 -6.68 6.49 -32.41
CA ARG A 420 -7.61 5.35 -32.40
C ARG A 420 -7.33 4.41 -31.22
N SER A 421 -6.06 4.08 -30.99
CA SER A 421 -5.63 3.28 -29.83
C SER A 421 -5.99 3.96 -28.50
N TYR A 422 -5.75 5.27 -28.38
CA TYR A 422 -6.07 6.05 -27.18
C TYR A 422 -7.56 6.05 -26.90
N LYS A 423 -8.41 6.27 -27.92
CA LYS A 423 -9.88 6.19 -27.79
C LYS A 423 -10.34 4.83 -27.27
N MET A 424 -9.76 3.73 -27.78
CA MET A 424 -10.08 2.38 -27.30
C MET A 424 -9.67 2.22 -25.84
N ARG A 425 -8.45 2.61 -25.48
CA ARG A 425 -7.94 2.49 -24.11
C ARG A 425 -8.74 3.33 -23.12
N LEU A 426 -9.07 4.57 -23.47
CA LEU A 426 -9.89 5.45 -22.63
C LEU A 426 -11.28 4.87 -22.36
N ARG A 427 -11.92 4.24 -23.36
CA ARG A 427 -13.20 3.54 -23.16
C ARG A 427 -13.06 2.40 -22.15
N LEU A 428 -12.03 1.56 -22.28
CA LEU A 428 -11.78 0.45 -21.35
C LEU A 428 -11.49 0.95 -19.93
N ASN A 429 -10.67 2.00 -19.79
CA ASN A 429 -10.37 2.63 -18.51
C ASN A 429 -11.65 3.20 -17.86
N GLN A 430 -12.47 3.94 -18.61
CA GLN A 430 -13.74 4.47 -18.11
C GLN A 430 -14.71 3.37 -17.66
N MET A 431 -14.78 2.24 -18.37
CA MET A 431 -15.61 1.12 -17.95
C MET A 431 -15.16 0.56 -16.60
N LYS A 432 -13.85 0.41 -16.39
CA LYS A 432 -13.30 -0.02 -15.09
C LYS A 432 -13.57 1.00 -13.98
N MET A 433 -13.27 2.28 -14.24
CA MET A 433 -13.48 3.35 -13.27
C MET A 433 -14.96 3.52 -12.89
N LEU A 434 -15.90 3.27 -13.80
CA LEU A 434 -17.33 3.29 -13.49
C LEU A 434 -17.73 2.26 -12.44
N ILE A 435 -17.11 1.08 -12.45
CA ILE A 435 -17.38 0.03 -11.45
C ILE A 435 -17.03 0.56 -10.06
N TRP A 436 -15.85 1.18 -9.91
CA TRP A 436 -15.41 1.75 -8.64
C TRP A 436 -16.24 2.97 -8.22
N ALA A 437 -16.53 3.87 -9.16
CA ALA A 437 -17.40 5.01 -8.92
C ALA A 437 -18.81 4.63 -8.46
N LYS A 438 -19.34 3.47 -8.88
CA LYS A 438 -20.60 2.92 -8.35
C LYS A 438 -20.42 2.28 -6.97
N SER A 439 -19.26 1.71 -6.69
CA SER A 439 -19.00 0.98 -5.45
C SER A 439 -18.75 1.92 -4.26
N CYS A 440 -17.95 2.97 -4.45
CA CYS A 440 -17.72 4.07 -3.51
C CYS A 440 -17.58 5.39 -4.30
N PRO A 441 -18.70 6.10 -4.53
CA PRO A 441 -18.71 7.37 -5.25
C PRO A 441 -17.78 8.42 -4.65
N GLU A 442 -17.64 8.43 -3.32
CA GLU A 442 -16.85 9.39 -2.57
C GLU A 442 -15.36 9.35 -2.96
N ASN A 443 -14.80 8.16 -3.15
CA ASN A 443 -13.39 7.98 -3.52
C ASN A 443 -13.12 8.13 -5.03
N PHE A 444 -14.10 7.76 -5.88
CA PHE A 444 -13.82 7.46 -7.29
C PHE A 444 -14.66 8.23 -8.30
N LYS A 445 -15.81 8.80 -7.92
CA LYS A 445 -16.72 9.42 -8.88
C LYS A 445 -16.12 10.66 -9.54
N HIS A 446 -15.45 11.51 -8.76
CA HIS A 446 -14.82 12.73 -9.28
C HIS A 446 -13.70 12.42 -10.29
N LYS A 447 -12.92 11.34 -10.09
CA LYS A 447 -11.95 10.83 -11.07
C LYS A 447 -12.62 10.42 -12.38
N TYR A 448 -13.71 9.64 -12.29
CA TYR A 448 -14.49 9.21 -13.44
C TYR A 448 -15.07 10.41 -14.20
N ASP A 449 -15.62 11.38 -13.48
CA ASP A 449 -16.24 12.57 -14.06
C ASP A 449 -15.19 13.45 -14.77
N LEU A 450 -13.99 13.60 -14.22
CA LEU A 450 -12.91 14.35 -14.86
C LEU A 450 -12.47 13.70 -16.18
N VAL A 451 -12.26 12.39 -16.19
CA VAL A 451 -11.93 11.66 -17.43
C VAL A 451 -13.09 11.73 -18.43
N ALA A 452 -14.35 11.71 -17.96
CA ALA A 452 -15.51 11.92 -18.82
C ALA A 452 -15.52 13.33 -19.44
N ALA A 453 -15.12 14.35 -18.70
CA ALA A 453 -14.98 15.73 -19.20
C ALA A 453 -13.96 15.82 -20.34
N GLU A 454 -12.76 15.27 -20.13
CA GLU A 454 -11.71 15.20 -21.16
C GLU A 454 -12.16 14.43 -22.41
N LEU A 455 -12.95 13.35 -22.24
CA LEU A 455 -13.53 12.63 -23.36
C LEU A 455 -14.55 13.44 -24.15
N MET A 456 -15.35 14.30 -23.49
CA MET A 456 -16.27 15.21 -24.17
C MET A 456 -15.52 16.35 -24.87
N LYS A 457 -14.43 16.85 -24.27
CA LYS A 457 -13.49 17.78 -24.93
C LYS A 457 -12.97 17.19 -26.25
N ILE A 458 -12.45 15.96 -26.22
CA ILE A 458 -11.96 15.26 -27.44
C ILE A 458 -13.06 15.07 -28.51
N LYS A 459 -14.32 14.99 -28.10
CA LYS A 459 -15.47 14.87 -29.01
C LYS A 459 -16.00 16.22 -29.51
N GLY A 460 -15.44 17.35 -29.08
CA GLY A 460 -15.94 18.68 -29.41
C GLY A 460 -17.27 19.04 -28.74
N ARG A 461 -17.67 18.32 -27.67
CA ARG A 461 -18.95 18.52 -26.97
C ARG A 461 -18.77 19.50 -25.82
N PHE A 462 -18.68 20.78 -26.16
CA PHE A 462 -18.29 21.84 -25.20
C PHE A 462 -19.13 21.87 -23.92
N ARG A 463 -20.47 22.02 -24.04
CA ARG A 463 -21.38 22.11 -22.89
C ARG A 463 -21.36 20.86 -22.01
N GLU A 464 -21.23 19.67 -22.61
CA GLU A 464 -21.15 18.43 -21.85
C GLU A 464 -19.82 18.33 -21.11
N ALA A 465 -18.70 18.70 -21.75
CA ALA A 465 -17.39 18.73 -21.11
C ALA A 465 -17.38 19.66 -19.91
N GLN A 466 -17.86 20.90 -20.08
CA GLN A 466 -18.00 21.89 -19.02
C GLN A 466 -18.77 21.31 -17.83
N ARG A 467 -19.97 20.75 -18.05
CA ARG A 467 -20.77 20.14 -16.98
C ARG A 467 -20.00 19.06 -16.21
N PHE A 468 -19.30 18.18 -16.92
CA PHE A 468 -18.51 17.13 -16.27
C PHE A 468 -17.33 17.68 -15.47
N TYR A 469 -16.63 18.72 -15.96
CA TYR A 469 -15.58 19.37 -15.18
C TYR A 469 -16.13 19.97 -13.88
N HIS A 470 -17.25 20.69 -13.93
CA HIS A 470 -17.85 21.28 -12.73
C HIS A 470 -18.24 20.21 -11.70
N VAL A 471 -18.87 19.11 -12.14
CA VAL A 471 -19.24 18.00 -11.24
C VAL A 471 -18.00 17.30 -10.68
N ALA A 472 -16.92 17.16 -11.46
CA ALA A 472 -15.66 16.61 -10.98
C ALA A 472 -15.01 17.49 -9.91
N ILE A 473 -14.95 18.81 -10.13
CA ILE A 473 -14.42 19.81 -9.19
C ILE A 473 -15.22 19.77 -7.88
N GLU A 474 -16.54 19.83 -7.96
CA GLU A 474 -17.40 19.80 -6.77
C GLU A 474 -17.28 18.46 -6.02
N GLY A 475 -17.25 17.35 -6.76
CA GLY A 475 -17.07 16.02 -6.19
C GLY A 475 -15.73 15.84 -5.49
N ALA A 476 -14.63 16.33 -6.06
CA ALA A 476 -13.31 16.30 -5.44
C ALA A 476 -13.29 17.15 -4.17
N ARG A 477 -13.79 18.39 -4.22
CA ARG A 477 -13.89 19.30 -3.06
C ARG A 477 -14.70 18.69 -1.92
N LYS A 478 -15.90 18.20 -2.22
CA LYS A 478 -16.83 17.65 -1.22
C LYS A 478 -16.24 16.47 -0.46
N ASN A 479 -15.42 15.67 -1.13
CA ASN A 479 -14.78 14.49 -0.53
C ASN A 479 -13.32 14.75 -0.11
N GLY A 480 -12.85 16.01 -0.17
CA GLY A 480 -11.52 16.38 0.31
C GLY A 480 -10.34 15.86 -0.50
N TYR A 481 -10.51 15.68 -1.83
CA TYR A 481 -9.44 15.33 -2.77
C TYR A 481 -8.83 16.60 -3.40
N LEU A 482 -8.04 17.33 -2.62
CA LEU A 482 -7.62 18.71 -2.94
C LEU A 482 -6.75 18.80 -4.20
N GLN A 483 -5.83 17.86 -4.38
CA GLN A 483 -4.97 17.77 -5.56
C GLN A 483 -5.77 17.48 -6.83
N GLU A 484 -6.86 16.72 -6.73
CA GLU A 484 -7.71 16.41 -7.89
C GLU A 484 -8.69 17.55 -8.20
N GLU A 485 -9.11 18.31 -7.19
CA GLU A 485 -9.76 19.60 -7.40
C GLU A 485 -8.83 20.55 -8.16
N ALA A 486 -7.55 20.62 -7.76
CA ALA A 486 -6.54 21.45 -8.42
C ALA A 486 -6.37 21.05 -9.90
N ILE A 487 -6.15 19.76 -10.16
CA ILE A 487 -6.02 19.21 -11.52
C ILE A 487 -7.29 19.50 -12.33
N ALA A 488 -8.48 19.24 -11.79
CA ALA A 488 -9.73 19.48 -12.52
C ALA A 488 -9.95 20.96 -12.86
N CYS A 489 -9.59 21.88 -11.94
CA CYS A 489 -9.60 23.32 -12.20
C CYS A 489 -8.58 23.71 -13.28
N GLU A 490 -7.34 23.21 -13.21
CA GLU A 490 -6.30 23.48 -14.21
C GLU A 490 -6.75 22.99 -15.60
N ARG A 491 -7.27 21.76 -15.68
CA ARG A 491 -7.77 21.20 -16.95
C ARG A 491 -8.95 21.97 -17.53
N LEU A 492 -9.88 22.44 -16.70
CA LEU A 492 -10.99 23.29 -17.13
C LEU A 492 -10.50 24.66 -17.60
N ALA A 493 -9.54 25.28 -16.90
CA ALA A 493 -8.95 26.55 -17.31
C ALA A 493 -8.30 26.43 -18.69
N LEU A 494 -7.49 25.39 -18.92
CA LEU A 494 -6.88 25.13 -20.23
C LEU A 494 -7.93 24.86 -21.32
N PHE A 495 -9.03 24.18 -20.99
CA PHE A 495 -10.13 23.97 -21.92
C PHE A 495 -10.83 25.29 -22.33
N TYR A 496 -10.98 26.23 -21.41
CA TYR A 496 -11.50 27.57 -21.72
C TYR A 496 -10.52 28.40 -22.55
N LEU A 497 -9.21 28.32 -22.27
CA LEU A 497 -8.18 28.96 -23.10
C LEU A 497 -8.21 28.46 -24.54
N ASP A 498 -8.27 27.13 -24.73
CA ASP A 498 -8.39 26.50 -26.05
C ASP A 498 -9.66 26.97 -26.80
N SER A 499 -10.67 27.43 -26.06
CA SER A 499 -11.97 27.88 -26.58
C SER A 499 -12.10 29.42 -26.64
N SER A 500 -11.02 30.16 -26.39
CA SER A 500 -10.99 31.64 -26.36
C SER A 500 -11.87 32.30 -25.29
N CYS A 501 -12.18 31.60 -24.20
CA CYS A 501 -12.92 32.11 -23.03
C CYS A 501 -11.93 32.56 -21.93
N GLN A 502 -11.33 33.74 -22.08
CA GLN A 502 -10.21 34.20 -21.23
C GLN A 502 -10.61 34.45 -19.76
N ASP A 503 -11.78 35.05 -19.52
CA ASP A 503 -12.21 35.40 -18.15
C ASP A 503 -12.50 34.15 -17.33
N GLU A 504 -13.22 33.17 -17.91
CA GLU A 504 -13.48 31.89 -17.27
C GLU A 504 -12.18 31.09 -17.07
N ALA A 505 -11.27 31.13 -18.04
CA ALA A 505 -9.96 30.51 -17.90
C ALA A 505 -9.17 31.10 -16.72
N GLY A 506 -9.13 32.43 -16.60
CA GLY A 506 -8.46 33.12 -15.48
C GLY A 506 -9.05 32.73 -14.14
N PHE A 507 -10.38 32.70 -14.03
CA PHE A 507 -11.07 32.30 -12.80
C PHE A 507 -10.71 30.88 -12.35
N PHE A 508 -10.74 29.90 -13.26
CA PHE A 508 -10.39 28.52 -12.91
C PHE A 508 -8.89 28.30 -12.69
N MET A 509 -8.03 29.06 -13.38
CA MET A 509 -6.58 29.00 -13.16
C MET A 509 -6.22 29.50 -11.75
N GLN A 510 -6.84 30.59 -11.28
CA GLN A 510 -6.66 31.09 -9.91
C GLN A 510 -7.15 30.09 -8.85
N LYS A 511 -8.23 29.35 -9.14
CA LYS A 511 -8.69 28.26 -8.28
C LYS A 511 -7.71 27.10 -8.24
N ALA A 512 -7.17 26.69 -9.39
CA ALA A 512 -6.15 25.65 -9.46
C ALA A 512 -4.91 26.04 -8.65
N HIS A 513 -4.40 27.26 -8.87
CA HIS A 513 -3.29 27.85 -8.11
C HIS A 513 -3.53 27.79 -6.60
N ARG A 514 -4.69 28.27 -6.12
CA ARG A 514 -5.06 28.21 -4.70
C ARG A 514 -5.08 26.77 -4.16
N CYS A 515 -5.63 25.82 -4.92
CA CYS A 515 -5.69 24.43 -4.48
C CYS A 515 -4.29 23.81 -4.39
N TYR A 516 -3.41 24.03 -5.38
CA TYR A 516 -2.02 23.59 -5.32
C TYR A 516 -1.25 24.23 -4.15
N PHE A 517 -1.51 25.51 -3.87
CA PHE A 517 -0.93 26.21 -2.73
C PHE A 517 -1.38 25.61 -1.39
N LEU A 518 -2.68 25.39 -1.20
CA LEU A 518 -3.22 24.77 0.02
C LEU A 518 -2.75 23.32 0.19
N TRP A 519 -2.56 22.60 -0.92
CA TRP A 519 -1.97 21.26 -0.90
C TRP A 519 -0.50 21.28 -0.47
N GLY A 520 0.20 22.41 -0.62
CA GLY A 520 1.63 22.55 -0.31
C GLY A 520 2.55 22.23 -1.50
N ALA A 521 2.00 22.05 -2.70
CA ALA A 521 2.75 21.75 -3.92
C ALA A 521 3.39 23.02 -4.52
N LEU A 522 4.26 23.70 -3.76
CA LEU A 522 4.81 25.01 -4.11
C LEU A 522 5.61 25.00 -5.42
N ALA A 523 6.30 23.90 -5.75
CA ALA A 523 6.98 23.77 -7.03
C ALA A 523 6.02 23.86 -8.23
N LYS A 524 4.80 23.32 -8.06
CA LYS A 524 3.73 23.39 -9.07
C LYS A 524 3.07 24.78 -9.09
N VAL A 525 2.91 25.41 -7.94
CA VAL A 525 2.44 26.81 -7.84
C VAL A 525 3.36 27.74 -8.63
N ASN A 526 4.67 27.65 -8.41
CA ASN A 526 5.67 28.46 -9.11
C ASN A 526 5.64 28.21 -10.63
N GLU A 527 5.49 26.95 -11.06
CA GLU A 527 5.33 26.63 -12.49
C GLU A 527 4.09 27.31 -13.11
N LEU A 528 2.96 27.31 -12.40
CA LEU A 528 1.74 27.98 -12.86
C LEU A 528 1.93 29.49 -12.98
N GLU A 529 2.61 30.10 -12.00
CA GLU A 529 2.88 31.54 -12.00
C GLU A 529 3.82 31.99 -13.12
N GLU A 530 4.80 31.15 -13.47
CA GLU A 530 5.71 31.36 -14.59
C GLU A 530 4.98 31.21 -15.93
N LYS A 531 4.20 30.13 -16.09
CA LYS A 531 3.60 29.76 -17.38
C LYS A 531 2.32 30.54 -17.71
N TYR A 532 1.54 30.91 -16.70
CA TYR A 532 0.24 31.57 -16.83
C TYR A 532 0.21 32.90 -16.08
N ALA A 533 1.32 33.65 -16.12
CA ALA A 533 1.50 34.88 -15.37
C ALA A 533 0.39 35.92 -15.58
N SER A 534 -0.21 35.98 -16.78
CA SER A 534 -1.31 36.88 -17.13
C SER A 534 -2.66 36.50 -16.52
N LEU A 535 -2.84 35.24 -16.12
CA LEU A 535 -4.10 34.71 -15.57
C LEU A 535 -4.12 34.69 -14.03
N ILE A 536 -2.96 34.95 -13.39
CA ILE A 536 -2.78 34.90 -11.93
C ILE A 536 -2.41 36.31 -11.42
N PRO A 537 -3.33 37.02 -10.73
CA PRO A 537 -3.11 38.38 -10.24
C PRO A 537 -1.94 38.50 -9.26
N ARG A 538 -1.29 39.66 -9.24
CA ARG A 538 -0.12 39.97 -8.38
C ARG A 538 -0.39 39.83 -6.88
N GLU A 539 -1.60 40.18 -6.43
CA GLU A 539 -2.02 40.12 -5.02
C GLU A 539 -2.03 38.68 -4.49
N GLN A 540 -2.43 37.72 -5.34
CA GLN A 540 -2.45 36.31 -5.01
C GLN A 540 -1.05 35.70 -4.95
N LYS A 541 -0.11 36.24 -5.76
CA LYS A 541 1.33 35.91 -5.69
C LYS A 541 1.94 36.43 -4.37
N GLN A 542 1.56 37.62 -3.92
CA GLN A 542 2.04 38.21 -2.67
C GLN A 542 1.56 37.44 -1.42
N GLN A 543 0.29 37.01 -1.37
CA GLN A 543 -0.21 36.18 -0.26
C GLN A 543 0.49 34.83 -0.14
N ALA A 544 0.78 34.18 -1.28
CA ALA A 544 1.56 32.94 -1.29
C ALA A 544 2.98 33.20 -0.74
N ASN A 545 3.64 34.25 -1.23
CA ASN A 545 5.00 34.61 -0.82
C ASN A 545 5.09 35.06 0.66
N GLU A 546 4.14 35.84 1.17
CA GLU A 546 4.08 36.26 2.58
C GLU A 546 3.83 35.08 3.51
N THR A 547 2.99 34.11 3.13
CA THR A 547 2.73 32.90 3.93
C THR A 547 3.94 31.96 3.94
N ILE A 548 4.65 31.85 2.81
CA ILE A 548 5.93 31.13 2.71
C ILE A 548 6.99 31.81 3.60
N THR A 549 7.02 33.14 3.62
CA THR A 549 7.95 33.93 4.45
C THR A 549 7.58 33.85 5.94
N MET A 550 6.30 33.91 6.30
CA MET A 550 5.82 33.71 7.68
C MET A 550 6.06 32.28 8.21
N ARG A 551 5.97 31.25 7.36
CA ARG A 551 6.41 29.89 7.72
C ARG A 551 7.89 29.82 8.11
N GLY A 552 8.73 30.68 7.53
CA GLY A 552 10.12 30.87 7.97
C GLY A 552 10.28 31.71 9.25
N SER A 553 9.23 32.39 9.72
CA SER A 553 9.31 33.47 10.73
C SER A 553 8.54 33.21 12.05
N THR A 554 7.68 32.18 12.14
CA THR A 554 6.73 32.03 13.27
C THR A 554 7.28 31.28 14.50
N ILE A 555 8.56 31.43 14.84
CA ILE A 555 9.07 31.09 16.17
C ILE A 555 9.89 32.27 16.68
N THR A 556 9.21 33.25 17.28
CA THR A 556 9.86 34.30 18.07
C THR A 556 9.03 34.50 19.33
N MET A 557 9.35 33.74 20.38
CA MET A 557 9.03 34.20 21.74
C MET A 557 10.14 35.14 22.21
N THR A 558 9.67 36.33 22.57
CA THR A 558 10.30 37.46 23.29
C THR A 558 11.55 37.15 24.09
N MET A 559 12.62 37.91 23.84
CA MET A 559 13.45 38.57 24.87
C MET A 559 14.05 39.85 24.28
N ASN A 560 13.98 40.94 25.05
CA ASN A 560 14.39 42.29 24.69
C ASN A 560 15.92 42.43 24.54
N GLY A 561 16.34 43.30 23.61
CA GLY A 561 17.57 44.08 23.75
C GLY A 561 18.58 43.98 22.60
N VAL A 562 18.75 45.13 21.93
CA VAL A 562 19.98 45.64 21.27
C VAL A 562 20.36 45.07 19.89
N THR A 563 20.15 45.95 18.92
CA THR A 563 20.78 46.20 17.60
C THR A 563 21.67 45.18 16.89
N GLU A 564 21.27 44.97 15.63
CA GLU A 564 22.05 44.82 14.38
C GLU A 564 22.81 43.51 14.08
N THR A 565 22.47 42.99 12.89
CA THR A 565 23.19 42.01 12.05
C THR A 565 23.44 40.64 12.66
N THR A 566 22.47 39.74 12.54
CA THR A 566 22.68 38.27 12.42
C THR A 566 21.33 37.58 12.17
N SER A 567 20.83 37.60 10.93
CA SER A 567 19.57 36.91 10.55
C SER A 567 19.76 35.69 9.64
N SER A 568 20.98 35.19 9.49
CA SER A 568 21.29 34.05 8.60
C SER A 568 21.63 32.74 9.33
N THR A 569 21.84 32.73 10.64
CA THR A 569 22.59 31.62 11.26
C THR A 569 21.77 30.40 11.72
N ARG A 570 20.44 30.50 11.91
CA ARG A 570 19.65 29.41 12.54
C ARG A 570 18.78 28.53 11.61
N MET A 571 18.47 28.97 10.38
CA MET A 571 17.77 28.12 9.38
C MET A 571 18.75 27.21 8.62
N LEU A 572 20.01 27.65 8.57
CA LEU A 572 21.16 26.78 8.39
C LEU A 572 21.13 25.69 9.46
N ASP A 573 20.94 25.95 10.75
CA ASP A 573 21.05 24.90 11.78
C ASP A 573 20.12 23.68 11.65
N LEU A 574 18.84 23.77 11.22
CA LEU A 574 17.98 22.57 11.14
C LEU A 574 18.10 21.83 9.80
N SER A 575 18.22 22.57 8.69
CA SER A 575 18.48 22.00 7.36
C SER A 575 19.91 21.48 7.24
N THR A 576 20.87 22.14 7.89
CA THR A 576 22.25 21.68 8.07
C THR A 576 22.34 20.61 9.14
N ALA A 577 21.57 20.62 10.24
CA ALA A 577 21.53 19.46 11.15
C ALA A 577 20.88 18.23 10.48
N MET A 578 19.83 18.41 9.67
CA MET A 578 19.25 17.30 8.90
C MET A 578 20.19 16.83 7.79
N ARG A 579 20.86 17.74 7.07
CA ARG A 579 21.89 17.39 6.07
C ARG A 579 23.13 16.79 6.71
N VAL A 580 23.62 17.31 7.83
CA VAL A 580 24.78 16.80 8.58
C VAL A 580 24.42 15.45 9.20
N SER A 581 23.23 15.29 9.77
CA SER A 581 22.75 13.99 10.27
C SER A 581 22.50 12.98 9.13
N GLN A 582 22.12 13.43 7.93
CA GLN A 582 22.03 12.59 6.73
C GLN A 582 23.41 12.26 6.13
N ILE A 583 24.35 13.20 6.12
CA ILE A 583 25.73 13.00 5.65
C ILE A 583 26.45 12.01 6.58
N ILE A 584 26.34 12.20 7.90
CA ILE A 584 26.85 11.27 8.93
C ILE A 584 26.21 9.89 8.77
N SER A 585 24.93 9.80 8.42
CA SER A 585 24.23 8.52 8.22
C SER A 585 24.44 7.89 6.84
N SER A 586 24.93 8.64 5.84
CA SER A 586 25.20 8.16 4.48
C SER A 586 26.59 7.53 4.31
N GLU A 587 27.52 7.76 5.24
CA GLU A 587 28.84 7.13 5.22
C GLU A 587 28.92 5.99 6.26
N ILE A 588 28.49 4.79 5.87
CA ILE A 588 28.63 3.53 6.67
C ILE A 588 30.08 3.01 6.67
N VAL A 589 31.09 3.89 6.65
CA VAL A 589 32.51 3.51 6.78
C VAL A 589 33.23 4.54 7.64
N LEU A 590 33.25 4.28 8.95
CA LEU A 590 33.82 5.11 10.01
C LEU A 590 35.25 5.63 9.70
N ASP A 591 36.05 4.86 8.96
CA ASP A 591 37.44 5.19 8.62
C ASP A 591 37.57 6.35 7.61
N ARG A 592 36.60 6.52 6.69
CA ARG A 592 36.62 7.62 5.70
C ARG A 592 36.17 8.96 6.30
N LEU A 593 35.25 8.90 7.26
CA LEU A 593 34.79 10.06 8.01
C LEU A 593 35.93 10.67 8.84
N LEU A 594 36.72 9.84 9.52
CA LEU A 594 37.88 10.29 10.30
C LEU A 594 38.98 10.92 9.41
N GLN A 595 39.25 10.34 8.23
CA GLN A 595 40.23 10.91 7.31
C GLN A 595 39.82 12.29 6.77
N LYS A 596 38.55 12.50 6.43
CA LYS A 596 38.08 13.81 5.93
C LYS A 596 38.00 14.87 7.04
N ILE A 597 37.51 14.51 8.23
CA ILE A 597 37.48 15.43 9.37
C ILE A 597 38.92 15.86 9.73
N MET A 598 39.88 14.94 9.74
CA MET A 598 41.29 15.30 9.95
C MET A 598 41.86 16.14 8.80
N HIS A 599 41.46 15.90 7.54
CA HIS A 599 41.94 16.68 6.39
C HIS A 599 41.41 18.12 6.39
N GLU A 600 40.13 18.33 6.73
CA GLU A 600 39.53 19.67 6.83
C GLU A 600 40.01 20.43 8.07
N SER A 601 40.32 19.74 9.18
CA SER A 601 40.87 20.36 10.39
C SER A 601 42.32 20.84 10.25
N ILE A 602 43.04 20.39 9.21
CA ILE A 602 44.45 20.74 8.94
C ILE A 602 44.55 21.83 7.85
N THR A 603 43.44 22.15 7.16
CA THR A 603 43.41 23.14 6.07
C THR A 603 42.57 24.40 6.33
N SER A 604 42.03 24.57 7.55
CA SER A 604 41.64 25.87 8.11
C SER A 604 42.72 26.39 9.05
#